data_AF-A0A974CFL8-F1
#
_entry.id   AF-A0A974CFL8-F1
#
_cell.length_a   1.000
_cell.length_b   1.000
_cell.length_c   1.000
_cell.angle_alpha   90.00
_cell.angle_beta   90.00
_cell.angle_gamma   90.00
#
_symmetry.space_group_name_H-M   'P 1'
#
loop_
_entity.id
_entity.type
_entity.pdbx_description
1 polymer ?
#
loop_
_entity_poly.entity_id
_entity_poly.type
_entity_poly.pdbx_seq_one_letter_code
_entity_poly.pdbx_strand_id
1 'polypeptide(L)'
;MFTHPDTGETIQIRGYHTCLSQYVIYVIVCPCNKLYVGETMQKVKLRISQHKSTIKLGNLALPLSRHFREHGHTSDQLRFMVLETVPPLKRGGGIVS
;
A
#
# COMPACT_ATOMS: atom_id res chain seq x y z
N MET A 1 6.04 -14.46 0.60
CA MET A 1 5.36 -14.26 1.90
C MET A 1 5.76 -12.92 2.48
N PHE A 2 4.88 -12.29 3.25
CA PHE A 2 5.17 -11.13 4.09
C PHE A 2 5.12 -11.57 5.55
N THR A 3 6.03 -11.10 6.39
CA THR A 3 6.02 -11.40 7.84
C THR A 3 5.79 -10.10 8.60
N HIS A 4 4.77 -10.06 9.44
CA HIS A 4 4.48 -8.91 10.27
C HIS A 4 5.62 -8.70 11.27
N PRO A 5 6.23 -7.50 11.34
CA PRO A 5 7.44 -7.28 12.13
C PRO A 5 7.22 -7.46 13.64
N ASP A 6 6.03 -7.09 14.16
CA ASP A 6 5.76 -7.19 15.60
C ASP A 6 5.21 -8.55 16.04
N THR A 7 4.24 -9.12 15.31
CA THR A 7 3.56 -10.37 15.71
C THR A 7 4.24 -11.63 15.18
N GLY A 8 5.11 -11.51 14.18
CA GLY A 8 5.68 -12.65 13.46
C GLY A 8 4.67 -13.38 12.56
N GLU A 9 3.44 -12.89 12.45
CA GLU A 9 2.41 -13.51 11.62
C GLU A 9 2.80 -13.44 10.13
N THR A 10 2.70 -14.57 9.43
CA THR A 10 3.06 -14.65 8.03
C THR A 10 1.84 -14.62 7.12
N ILE A 11 1.83 -13.67 6.20
CA ILE A 11 0.84 -13.58 5.12
C ILE A 11 1.42 -14.24 3.87
N GLN A 12 0.74 -15.27 3.37
CA GLN A 12 1.10 -15.92 2.11
C GLN A 12 0.59 -15.09 0.94
N ILE A 13 1.52 -14.62 0.11
CA ILE A 13 1.23 -13.80 -1.06
C ILE A 13 0.86 -14.73 -2.20
N ARG A 14 -0.36 -14.59 -2.73
CA ARG A 14 -0.90 -15.47 -3.77
C ARG A 14 -0.70 -14.86 -5.15
N GLY A 15 -0.09 -15.61 -6.06
CA GLY A 15 0.13 -15.19 -7.43
C GLY A 15 1.35 -14.28 -7.62
N TYR A 16 1.51 -13.78 -8.84
CA TYR A 16 2.63 -12.92 -9.22
C TYR A 16 2.16 -11.47 -9.33
N HIS A 17 2.80 -10.58 -8.59
CA HIS A 17 2.49 -9.15 -8.60
C HIS A 17 3.67 -8.36 -9.11
N THR A 18 3.38 -7.33 -9.90
CA THR A 18 4.39 -6.40 -10.43
C THR A 18 4.02 -4.98 -10.08
N CYS A 19 4.90 -4.03 -10.38
CA CYS A 19 4.60 -2.61 -10.26
C CYS A 19 3.44 -2.13 -11.17
N LEU A 20 3.02 -2.97 -12.13
CA LEU A 20 1.90 -2.72 -13.03
C LEU A 20 0.58 -3.32 -12.56
N SER A 21 0.58 -4.12 -11.49
CA SER A 21 -0.64 -4.67 -10.89
C SER A 21 -1.60 -3.56 -10.46
N GLN A 22 -2.91 -3.82 -10.58
CA GLN A 22 -4.00 -2.91 -10.27
C GLN A 22 -5.01 -3.63 -9.39
N TYR A 23 -5.89 -2.88 -8.71
CA TYR A 23 -6.88 -3.44 -7.78
C TYR A 23 -6.22 -4.29 -6.70
N VAL A 24 -5.28 -3.69 -5.96
CA VAL A 24 -4.49 -4.43 -4.97
C VAL A 24 -4.56 -3.81 -3.59
N ILE A 25 -4.39 -4.67 -2.59
CA ILE A 25 -4.03 -4.31 -1.22
C ILE A 25 -2.51 -4.39 -1.12
N TYR A 26 -1.89 -3.33 -0.62
CA TYR A 26 -0.45 -3.24 -0.42
C TYR A 26 -0.13 -2.79 1.00
N VAL A 27 1.08 -3.13 1.44
CA VAL A 27 1.66 -2.62 2.68
C VAL A 27 2.89 -1.79 2.37
N ILE A 28 3.03 -0.66 3.06
CA ILE A 28 4.25 0.12 3.15
C ILE A 28 4.89 -0.19 4.51
N VAL A 29 6.16 -0.57 4.49
CA VAL A 29 6.95 -0.87 5.67
C VAL A 29 7.88 0.31 5.93
N CYS A 30 7.68 0.96 7.06
CA CYS A 30 8.53 2.04 7.52
C CYS A 30 9.84 1.48 8.10
N PRO A 31 10.99 2.18 8.00
CA PRO A 31 12.23 1.79 8.69
C PRO A 31 12.09 1.63 10.21
N CYS A 32 11.10 2.23 10.87
CA CYS A 32 10.80 2.04 12.29
C CYS A 32 9.81 0.90 12.58
N ASN A 33 9.69 -0.06 11.65
CA ASN A 33 8.81 -1.24 11.72
C ASN A 33 7.30 -0.96 11.78
N LYS A 34 6.86 0.30 11.66
CA LYS A 34 5.45 0.64 11.50
C LYS A 34 4.96 0.29 10.09
N LEU A 35 3.73 -0.21 10.03
CA LEU A 35 3.07 -0.60 8.78
C LEU A 35 1.98 0.40 8.40
N TYR A 36 1.87 0.68 7.10
CA TYR A 36 0.72 1.35 6.51
C TYR A 36 0.11 0.42 5.47
N VAL A 37 -1.15 0.03 5.67
CA VAL A 37 -1.91 -0.78 4.71
C VAL A 37 -2.81 0.13 3.90
N GLY A 38 -2.83 -0.06 2.59
CA GLY A 38 -3.70 0.68 1.70
C GLY A 38 -4.17 -0.17 0.54
N GLU A 39 -5.28 0.25 -0.05
CA GLU A 39 -5.80 -0.30 -1.29
C GLU A 39 -5.61 0.69 -2.44
N THR A 40 -5.62 0.18 -3.67
CA THR A 40 -5.63 1.03 -4.87
C THR A 40 -6.23 0.31 -6.06
N MET A 41 -7.05 1.04 -6.83
CA MET A 41 -7.49 0.63 -8.17
C MET A 41 -6.46 0.98 -9.26
N GLN A 42 -5.50 1.85 -8.96
CA GLN A 42 -4.47 2.29 -9.90
C GLN A 42 -3.32 1.27 -9.97
N LYS A 43 -2.41 1.46 -10.94
CA LYS A 43 -1.15 0.72 -10.98
C LYS A 43 -0.35 1.02 -9.71
N VAL A 44 0.18 -0.03 -9.08
CA VAL A 44 0.99 0.08 -7.85
C VAL A 44 2.09 1.14 -7.99
N LYS A 45 2.81 1.18 -9.12
CA LYS A 45 3.86 2.17 -9.36
C LYS A 45 3.37 3.62 -9.23
N LEU A 46 2.16 3.92 -9.71
CA LEU A 46 1.58 5.27 -9.65
C LEU A 46 1.21 5.61 -8.22
N ARG A 47 0.57 4.67 -7.51
CA ARG A 47 0.17 4.88 -6.11
C ARG A 47 1.38 5.10 -5.21
N ILE A 48 2.43 4.29 -5.35
CA ILE A 48 3.67 4.46 -4.58
C ILE A 48 4.36 5.79 -4.93
N SER A 49 4.39 6.18 -6.22
CA SER A 49 4.93 7.49 -6.62
C SER A 49 4.16 8.65 -5.99
N GLN A 50 2.84 8.56 -5.91
CA GLN A 50 2.01 9.57 -5.25
C GLN A 50 2.32 9.69 -3.76
N HIS A 51 2.44 8.56 -3.05
CA HIS A 51 2.86 8.55 -1.65
C HIS A 51 4.23 9.19 -1.45
N LYS A 52 5.21 8.85 -2.29
CA LYS A 52 6.54 9.47 -2.25
C LYS A 52 6.46 10.98 -2.46
N SER A 53 5.67 11.46 -3.42
CA SER A 53 5.47 12.89 -3.67
C SER A 53 4.88 13.60 -2.45
N THR A 54 3.81 13.06 -1.88
CA THR A 54 3.19 13.62 -0.67
C THR A 54 4.17 13.72 0.50
N ILE A 55 4.97 12.66 0.74
CA ILE A 55 5.99 12.67 1.80
C ILE A 55 7.01 13.79 1.55
N LYS A 56 7.49 13.93 0.30
CA LYS A 56 8.44 15.00 -0.07
C LYS A 56 7.85 16.40 0.12
N LEU A 57 6.56 16.57 -0.15
CA LEU A 57 5.84 17.83 0.09
C LEU A 57 5.55 18.08 1.57
N GLY A 58 5.75 17.10 2.46
CA GLY A 58 5.53 17.26 3.89
C GLY A 58 4.07 17.49 4.27
N ASN A 59 3.12 16.99 3.48
CA ASN A 59 1.70 17.20 3.73
C ASN A 59 1.26 16.51 5.04
N LEU A 60 0.90 17.29 6.05
CA LEU A 60 0.53 16.80 7.38
C LEU A 60 -0.88 16.26 7.51
N ALA A 61 -1.75 16.54 6.53
CA ALA A 61 -3.11 16.02 6.54
C ALA A 61 -3.12 14.50 6.33
N LEU A 62 -2.09 13.95 5.67
CA LEU A 62 -2.01 12.52 5.39
C LEU A 62 -1.16 11.78 6.45
N PRO A 63 -1.67 10.69 7.03
CA PRO A 63 -1.03 10.02 8.17
C PRO A 63 0.35 9.47 7.82
N LEU A 64 0.51 8.92 6.61
CA LEU A 64 1.80 8.40 6.15
C LEU A 64 2.86 9.52 6.05
N SER A 65 2.50 10.65 5.45
CA SER A 65 3.40 11.79 5.28
C SER A 65 3.72 12.47 6.62
N ARG A 66 2.71 12.63 7.48
CA ARG A 66 2.89 13.09 8.86
C ARG A 66 3.88 12.21 9.62
N HIS A 67 3.67 10.90 9.62
CA HIS A 67 4.54 9.94 10.30
C HIS A 67 6.00 10.06 9.83
N PHE A 68 6.22 10.06 8.51
CA PHE A 68 7.56 10.19 7.95
C PHE A 68 8.23 11.48 8.40
N ARG A 69 7.49 12.60 8.41
CA ARG A 69 8.03 13.89 8.82
C ARG A 69 8.38 13.93 10.31
N GLU A 70 7.48 13.44 11.18
CA GLU A 70 7.67 13.44 12.63
C GLU A 70 8.85 12.55 13.08
N HIS A 71 9.14 11.49 12.33
CA HIS A 71 10.22 10.54 12.66
C HIS A 71 11.50 10.78 11.84
N GLY A 72 11.58 11.87 11.07
CA GLY A 72 12.74 12.19 10.23
C GLY A 72 13.02 11.17 9.14
N HIS A 73 12.00 10.44 8.68
CA HIS A 73 12.09 9.48 7.59
C HIS A 73 11.85 10.16 6.24
N THR A 74 12.45 9.60 5.18
CA THR A 74 12.38 10.12 3.82
C THR A 74 11.67 9.14 2.89
N SER A 75 11.13 9.64 1.79
CA SER A 75 10.43 8.82 0.79
C SER A 75 11.31 7.73 0.15
N ASP A 76 12.63 7.84 0.24
CA ASP A 76 13.58 6.88 -0.34
C ASP A 76 13.77 5.65 0.56
N GLN A 77 13.43 5.77 1.85
CA GLN A 77 13.41 4.66 2.80
C GLN A 77 12.11 3.83 2.72
N LEU A 78 11.15 4.26 1.91
CA LEU A 78 9.86 3.58 1.74
C LEU A 78 10.07 2.23 1.05
N ARG A 79 9.75 1.15 1.77
CA ARG A 79 9.62 -0.20 1.22
C ARG A 79 8.15 -0.55 1.11
N PHE A 80 7.77 -1.32 0.08
CA PHE A 80 6.39 -1.74 -0.09
C PHE A 80 6.31 -3.15 -0.65
N MET A 81 5.15 -3.78 -0.44
CA MET A 81 4.84 -5.11 -0.95
C MET A 81 3.34 -5.19 -1.26
N VAL A 82 2.99 -5.90 -2.32
CA VAL A 82 1.59 -6.25 -2.62
C VAL A 82 1.21 -7.46 -1.77
N LEU A 83 0.10 -7.37 -1.05
CA LEU A 83 -0.42 -8.45 -0.22
C LEU A 83 -1.42 -9.31 -0.99
N GLU A 84 -2.34 -8.67 -1.71
CA GLU A 84 -3.44 -9.34 -2.40
C GLU A 84 -3.94 -8.52 -3.60
N THR A 85 -4.46 -9.19 -4.63
CA THR A 85 -5.27 -8.56 -5.68
C THR A 85 -6.75 -8.78 -5.37
N VAL A 86 -7.49 -7.69 -5.31
CA VAL A 86 -8.93 -7.68 -5.07
C VAL A 86 -9.64 -7.72 -6.44
N PRO A 87 -10.47 -8.74 -6.72
CA PRO A 87 -11.28 -8.73 -7.92
C PRO A 87 -12.17 -7.49 -7.94
N PRO A 88 -12.33 -6.80 -9.09
CA PRO A 88 -13.32 -5.74 -9.22
C PRO A 88 -14.69 -6.32 -8.85
N LEU A 89 -15.43 -5.67 -7.94
CA LEU A 89 -16.79 -6.07 -7.61
C LEU A 89 -17.59 -6.16 -8.91
N LYS A 90 -18.11 -7.36 -9.23
CA LYS A 90 -19.07 -7.52 -10.31
C LYS A 90 -20.30 -6.72 -9.90
N ARG A 91 -20.53 -5.54 -10.49
CA ARG A 91 -21.81 -4.83 -10.37
C ARG A 91 -22.87 -5.74 -10.97
N GLY A 92 -23.60 -6.46 -10.14
CA GLY A 92 -24.77 -7.26 -10.54
C GLY A 92 -25.88 -6.33 -10.99
N GLY A 93 -25.87 -5.95 -12.26
CA GLY A 93 -27.02 -5.36 -12.93
C GLY A 93 -27.92 -6.49 -13.42
N GLY A 94 -28.91 -6.85 -12.60
CA GLY A 94 -29.86 -7.90 -12.91
C GLY A 94 -31.08 -7.84 -12.00
N ILE A 95 -31.88 -6.78 -12.12
CA ILE A 95 -33.31 -6.90 -11.87
C ILE A 95 -33.97 -7.14 -13.23
N VAL A 96 -34.23 -8.41 -13.52
CA VAL A 96 -35.30 -8.79 -14.43
C VAL A 96 -36.37 -9.41 -13.54
N SER A 97 -37.45 -8.67 -13.35
CA SER A 97 -38.75 -9.14 -12.85
C SER A 97 -39.79 -8.18 -13.41
#